data_AF-Q2SIH0-F1
#
_entry.id   AF-Q2SIH0-F1
#
_cell.length_a   1.000
_cell.length_b   1.000
_cell.length_c   1.000
_cell.angle_alpha   90.00
_cell.angle_beta   90.00
_cell.angle_gamma   90.00
#
_symmetry.space_group_name_H-M   'P 1'
#
loop_
_entity.id
_entity.type
_entity.pdbx_description
1 polymer ?
#
loop_
_entity_poly.entity_id
_entity_poly.type
_entity_poly.pdbx_seq_one_letter_code
_entity_poly.pdbx_strand_id
1 'polypeptide(L)' 'MPYDSISNLPDNVRGVLPKHAQEIYQSAFNNAWEHYKDPEERRGSASREETAHRVAWSAVKEKYEKKGDEWRPINQTNK' A
#
# COMPACT_ATOMS: atom_id res chain seq x y z
N MET A 1 2.61 -2.88 -12.52
CA MET A 1 3.52 -1.74 -12.81
C MET A 1 3.50 -0.80 -11.61
N PRO A 2 4.56 -0.02 -11.30
CA PRO A 2 4.49 0.99 -10.26
C PRO A 2 3.46 2.05 -10.63
N TYR A 3 2.91 2.74 -9.63
CA TYR A 3 1.93 3.80 -9.82
C TYR A 3 2.64 5.14 -9.95
N ASP A 4 2.44 5.85 -11.07
CA ASP A 4 2.98 7.20 -11.29
C ASP A 4 2.29 8.27 -10.45
N SER A 5 1.04 8.04 -10.05
CA SER A 5 0.26 9.01 -9.28
C SER A 5 -0.78 8.31 -8.42
N ILE A 6 -1.17 8.94 -7.31
CA ILE A 6 -2.28 8.48 -6.46
C ILE A 6 -3.60 8.31 -7.23
N SER A 7 -3.76 9.03 -8.34
CA SER A 7 -4.92 8.90 -9.23
C SER A 7 -4.97 7.59 -10.01
N ASN A 8 -3.83 6.91 -10.21
CA ASN A 8 -3.74 5.61 -10.87
C ASN A 8 -4.00 4.45 -9.89
N LEU A 9 -4.17 4.72 -8.60
CA LEU A 9 -4.48 3.70 -7.62
C LEU A 9 -5.87 3.10 -7.87
N PRO A 10 -6.10 1.85 -7.44
CA PRO A 10 -7.40 1.21 -7.52
C PRO A 10 -8.51 2.04 -6.86
N ASP A 11 -9.74 2.03 -7.40
CA ASP A 11 -10.86 2.80 -6.84
C ASP A 11 -11.21 2.40 -5.40
N ASN A 12 -11.00 1.13 -5.03
CA ASN A 12 -11.16 0.65 -3.65
C ASN A 12 -10.08 1.17 -2.69
N VAL A 13 -9.03 1.82 -3.20
CA VAL A 13 -8.01 2.54 -2.43
C VAL A 13 -8.36 4.03 -2.44
N ARG A 14 -8.58 4.63 -3.62
CA ARG A 14 -8.86 6.07 -3.75
C ARG A 14 -10.18 6.51 -3.13
N GLY A 15 -11.20 5.66 -3.17
CA GLY A 15 -12.54 5.95 -2.63
C GLY A 15 -12.66 5.76 -1.12
N VAL A 16 -11.75 5.01 -0.50
CA VAL A 16 -11.81 4.68 0.94
C VAL A 16 -10.69 5.36 1.75
N LEU A 17 -9.56 5.64 1.10
CA LEU A 17 -8.39 6.22 1.77
C LEU A 17 -8.35 7.74 1.56
N PRO A 18 -8.01 8.51 2.61
CA PRO A 18 -7.70 9.93 2.45
C PRO A 18 -6.44 10.12 1.59
N LYS A 19 -6.30 11.31 0.98
CA LYS A 19 -5.19 11.64 0.06
C LYS A 19 -3.81 11.22 0.58
N HIS A 20 -3.51 11.51 1.84
CA HIS A 20 -2.20 11.18 2.41
C HIS A 20 -1.97 9.66 2.56
N ALA A 21 -3.01 8.88 2.86
CA ALA A 21 -2.92 7.42 2.87
C ALA A 21 -2.71 6.84 1.46
N GLN A 22 -3.27 7.48 0.43
CA GLN A 22 -3.02 7.10 -0.97
C GLN A 22 -1.54 7.31 -1.35
N GLU A 23 -0.92 8.41 -0.90
CA GLU A 23 0.50 8.68 -1.14
C GLU A 23 1.41 7.64 -0.46
N ILE A 24 1.07 7.24 0.77
CA ILE A 24 1.76 6.16 1.49
C ILE A 24 1.62 4.84 0.73
N TYR A 25 0.41 4.52 0.28
CA TYR A 25 0.13 3.31 -0.49
C TYR A 25 0.97 3.26 -1.77
N GLN A 26 0.95 4.33 -2.57
CA GLN A 26 1.72 4.46 -3.80
C GLN A 26 3.21 4.24 -3.54
N SER A 27 3.76 4.94 -2.54
CA SER A 27 5.19 4.89 -2.22
C SER A 27 5.62 3.49 -1.78
N ALA A 28 4.85 2.87 -0.88
CA ALA A 28 5.11 1.52 -0.40
C ALA A 28 4.95 0.47 -1.51
N PHE A 29 3.96 0.63 -2.39
CA PHE A 29 3.79 -0.24 -3.55
C PHE A 29 4.98 -0.15 -4.50
N ASN A 30 5.40 1.07 -4.85
CA ASN A 30 6.51 1.29 -5.77
C ASN A 30 7.82 0.74 -5.19
N ASN A 31 8.08 0.97 -3.91
CA ASN A 31 9.24 0.42 -3.23
C ASN A 31 9.21 -1.12 -3.19
N ALA A 32 8.08 -1.72 -2.81
CA ALA A 32 7.92 -3.18 -2.82
C ALA A 32 8.04 -3.75 -4.24
N TRP A 33 7.48 -3.07 -5.23
CA TRP A 33 7.62 -3.46 -6.63
C TRP A 33 9.11 -3.52 -6.99
N GLU A 34 9.89 -2.48 -6.73
CA GLU A 34 11.33 -2.48 -6.99
C GLU A 34 12.08 -3.60 -6.24
N HIS A 35 11.76 -3.83 -4.96
CA HIS A 35 12.38 -4.90 -4.16
C HIS A 35 12.08 -6.30 -4.69
N TYR A 36 10.87 -6.58 -5.15
CA TYR A 36 10.49 -7.90 -5.69
C TYR A 36 10.67 -8.02 -7.21
N LYS A 37 11.54 -7.18 -7.80
CA LYS A 37 11.86 -7.21 -9.23
C LYS A 37 12.50 -8.54 -9.63
N ASP A 38 13.43 -9.02 -8.83
CA ASP A 38 14.19 -10.23 -9.12
C ASP A 38 13.38 -11.50 -8.88
N PRO A 39 13.22 -12.37 -9.90
CA PRO A 39 12.43 -13.60 -9.80
C PRO A 39 13.11 -14.69 -8.97
N GLU A 40 14.43 -14.64 -8.79
CA GLU A 40 15.22 -15.65 -8.07
C GLU A 40 14.94 -15.68 -6.56
N GLU A 41 14.41 -14.60 -5.98
CA GLU A 41 13.99 -14.53 -4.57
C GLU A 41 12.55 -15.02 -4.34
N ARG A 42 11.81 -15.39 -5.41
CA ARG A 42 10.39 -15.76 -5.30
C ARG A 42 10.23 -17.24 -4.92
N ARG A 43 10.30 -17.56 -3.62
CA ARG A 43 9.72 -18.82 -3.11
C ARG A 43 8.19 -18.71 -3.08
N GLY A 44 7.54 -19.03 -4.19
CA GLY A 44 6.09 -19.25 -4.24
C GLY A 44 5.40 -18.67 -5.46
N SER A 45 4.18 -19.16 -5.72
CA SER A 45 3.33 -18.81 -6.86
C SER A 45 2.71 -17.41 -6.81
N ALA A 46 3.02 -16.60 -5.80
CA ALA A 46 2.47 -15.26 -5.64
C ALA A 46 3.14 -14.28 -6.62
N SER A 47 2.32 -13.55 -7.37
CA SER A 47 2.82 -12.56 -8.31
C SER A 47 3.44 -11.38 -7.57
N ARG A 48 4.49 -10.77 -8.16
CA ARG A 48 5.15 -9.54 -7.67
C ARG A 48 4.13 -8.45 -7.31
N GLU A 49 3.10 -8.31 -8.13
CA GLU A 49 2.01 -7.35 -7.94
C GLU A 49 1.21 -7.62 -6.66
N GLU A 50 0.86 -8.88 -6.42
CA GLU A 50 0.08 -9.29 -5.25
C GLU A 50 0.86 -9.03 -3.95
N THR A 51 2.17 -9.32 -3.96
CA THR A 51 3.07 -9.01 -2.84
C THR A 51 3.19 -7.50 -2.64
N ALA A 52 3.38 -6.72 -3.70
CA ALA A 52 3.48 -5.26 -3.61
C ALA A 52 2.19 -4.63 -3.06
N HIS A 53 1.01 -5.13 -3.48
CA HIS A 53 -0.28 -4.70 -2.92
C HIS A 53 -0.39 -5.00 -1.42
N ARG A 54 0.07 -6.18 -0.98
CA ARG A 54 0.05 -6.54 0.45
C ARG A 54 0.94 -5.62 1.27
N VAL A 55 2.16 -5.34 0.80
CA VAL A 55 3.10 -4.43 1.49
C VAL A 55 2.52 -3.02 1.55
N ALA A 56 1.95 -2.52 0.45
CA ALA A 56 1.31 -1.21 0.41
C ALA A 56 0.14 -1.08 1.39
N TRP A 57 -0.73 -2.10 1.46
CA TRP A 57 -1.82 -2.13 2.44
C TRP A 57 -1.32 -2.21 3.88
N SER A 58 -0.24 -2.92 4.15
CA SER A 58 0.39 -2.94 5.48
C SER A 58 0.90 -1.56 5.89
N ALA A 59 1.60 -0.86 5.00
CA ALA A 59 2.10 0.49 5.28
C ALA A 59 0.96 1.49 5.57
N VAL A 60 -0.17 1.39 4.85
CA VAL A 60 -1.36 2.18 5.17
C VAL A 60 -1.91 1.79 6.54
N LYS A 61 -2.03 0.51 6.86
CA LYS A 61 -2.52 0.02 8.16
C LYS A 61 -1.66 0.46 9.35
N GLU A 62 -0.36 0.67 9.15
CA GLU A 62 0.54 1.20 10.17
C GLU A 62 0.34 2.68 10.49
N LYS A 63 -0.29 3.44 9.58
CA LYS A 63 -0.56 4.88 9.75
C LYS A 63 -2.04 5.20 9.84
N TYR A 64 -2.90 4.29 9.41
CA TYR A 64 -4.34 4.43 9.35
C TYR A 64 -5.01 3.16 9.83
N GLU A 65 -6.04 3.32 10.65
CA GLU A 65 -6.89 2.22 11.10
C GLU A 65 -8.24 2.33 10.41
N LYS A 66 -8.76 1.19 9.97
CA LYS A 66 -10.13 1.11 9.46
C LYS A 66 -11.11 1.13 10.63
N LYS A 67 -11.88 2.22 10.77
CA LYS A 67 -12.98 2.35 11.72
C LYS A 67 -14.31 2.38 10.98
N GLY A 68 -15.04 1.26 11.04
CA GLY A 68 -16.26 1.09 10.24
C GLY A 68 -15.92 1.06 8.75
N ASP A 69 -16.50 1.98 7.99
CA ASP A 69 -16.27 2.14 6.55
C ASP A 69 -15.18 3.18 6.22
N GLU A 70 -14.64 3.88 7.22
CA GLU A 70 -13.67 4.95 7.03
C GLU A 70 -12.28 4.57 7.53
N TRP A 71 -11.24 5.08 6.86
CA TRP A 71 -9.86 4.99 7.34
C TRP A 71 -9.48 6.26 8.09
N ARG A 72 -9.12 6.11 9.36
CA ARG A 72 -8.72 7.21 10.25
C ARG A 72 -7.23 7.11 10.54
N PRO A 73 -6.47 8.22 10.49
CA PRO A 73 -5.06 8.18 10.85
C PRO A 73 -4.93 7.70 12.29
N ILE A 74 -4.07 6.72 12.54
CA ILE A 74 -3.68 6.38 13.89
C ILE A 74 -2.71 7.47 14.32
N ASN A 75 -3.16 8.36 15.22
CA ASN A 75 -2.23 9.23 15.92
C ASN A 75 -1.31 8.30 16.70
N GLN A 76 -0.05 8.19 16.27
CA GLN A 76 1.03 7.54 17.00
C GLN A 76 1.29 8.35 18.27
N THR A 77 0.36 8.30 19.22
CA THR A 77 0.53 8.83 20.56
C THR A 77 1.25 7.75 21.36
N ASN A 78 2.49 8.06 21.75
CA ASN A 78 3.41 7.30 22.59
C ASN A 78 4.13 6.08 21.97
N LYS A 79 5.41 6.28 21.66
CA LYS A 79 6.46 5.42 22.18
C LYS A 79 7.65 6.26 22.64
#